data_AF-Q17YG8-F1
#
_entry.id   AF-Q17YG8-F1
#
_cell.length_a   1.000
_cell.length_b   1.000
_cell.length_c   1.000
_cell.angle_alpha   90.00
_cell.angle_beta   90.00
_cell.angle_gamma   90.00
#
_symmetry.space_group_name_H-M   'P 1'
#
loop_
_entity.id
_entity.type
_entity.pdbx_description
1 polymer ?
#
loop_
_entity_poly.entity_id
_entity_poly.type
_entity_poly.pdbx_seq_one_letter_code
_entity_poly.pdbx_strand_id
1 'polypeptide(L)'
;MTPLAPYTLKSDSLYALKKPAHRFKEDHPKLCSVVKGESDPFKRGFASFVAGNANAPMRNAFCEALNSVEPVTGGGAVKNTLGYNVTNKSEFLSQYKFNLCFENAQGYGYVTEKIIDAYFSHTIPIYWGSPSVAQDFNPKSFVNVHDFKDFDGAIDYIRYLHTHENAYLDMLYENPLNVIDGKACFYQDLSFKKILDFFKTILENDTIYHNNPFVFDRDLHEPLVSIDNLRADLLLLKDNYDGLKTDYDGLKTDYDGLKTDYDGLKTDYDGLKTDYDGLKTDYDGLKTDYDGLKTDYDGLKTDYDGLKTDYDGLKTDYDGLKTDYDGLKTDYDGLKTDYDGLKTDYDGLKTDYDGLKTDYDGLKTDYDHLFKSALPLLELSQTTSFKIYHKIYQKTLPLLCMARKLVKK
;
A
#
# COMPACT_ATOMS: atom_id res chain seq x y z
N MET A 1 -8.78 26.74 -8.50
CA MET A 1 -8.47 25.55 -7.69
C MET A 1 -7.40 25.93 -6.69
N THR A 2 -7.62 25.65 -5.40
CA THR A 2 -6.66 25.93 -4.31
C THR A 2 -5.42 25.03 -4.45
N PRO A 3 -4.20 25.50 -4.11
CA PRO A 3 -3.02 24.65 -4.08
C PRO A 3 -3.19 23.50 -3.08
N LEU A 4 -2.81 22.27 -3.46
CA LEU A 4 -3.01 21.10 -2.60
C LEU A 4 -1.92 20.95 -1.52
N ALA A 5 -0.74 21.57 -1.72
CA ALA A 5 0.36 21.58 -0.77
C ALA A 5 0.00 22.29 0.56
N PRO A 6 0.61 21.90 1.70
CA PRO A 6 0.34 22.52 3.00
C PRO A 6 1.12 23.82 3.23
N TYR A 7 2.18 24.07 2.44
CA TYR A 7 3.02 25.26 2.52
C TYR A 7 2.63 26.29 1.45
N THR A 8 2.50 27.56 1.85
CA THR A 8 2.02 28.63 0.99
C THR A 8 3.16 29.49 0.45
N LEU A 9 3.21 29.68 -0.88
CA LEU A 9 4.06 30.68 -1.52
C LEU A 9 3.36 32.04 -1.53
N LYS A 10 4.14 33.13 -1.38
CA LYS A 10 3.62 34.49 -1.56
C LYS A 10 3.14 34.68 -3.00
N SER A 11 1.93 35.23 -3.19
CA SER A 11 1.38 35.59 -4.50
C SER A 11 2.37 36.44 -5.30
N ASP A 12 2.44 36.19 -6.60
CA ASP A 12 3.29 36.91 -7.57
C ASP A 12 4.80 36.90 -7.26
N SER A 13 5.24 36.02 -6.34
CA SER A 13 6.67 35.76 -6.10
C SER A 13 7.27 34.90 -7.21
N LEU A 14 8.59 34.95 -7.36
CA LEU A 14 9.36 34.26 -8.41
C LEU A 14 8.99 32.76 -8.59
N TYR A 15 8.75 32.05 -7.49
CA TYR A 15 8.38 30.63 -7.51
C TYR A 15 6.89 30.39 -7.85
N ALA A 16 6.02 31.38 -7.61
CA ALA A 16 4.59 31.33 -7.96
C ALA A 16 4.30 31.72 -9.43
N LEU A 17 5.30 32.22 -10.18
CA LEU A 17 5.17 32.53 -11.61
C LEU A 17 5.05 31.28 -12.50
N LYS A 18 5.50 30.12 -12.01
CA LYS A 18 5.36 28.83 -12.70
C LYS A 18 3.95 28.28 -12.48
N LYS A 19 3.40 27.59 -13.49
CA LYS A 19 2.09 26.91 -13.35
C LYS A 19 2.15 25.90 -12.19
N PRO A 20 1.19 25.89 -11.26
CA PRO A 20 1.20 25.00 -10.12
C PRO A 20 0.93 23.55 -10.53
N ALA A 21 1.56 22.61 -9.84
CA ALA A 21 1.21 21.18 -9.88
C ALA A 21 0.17 20.85 -8.81
N HIS A 22 -0.62 19.80 -9.03
CA HIS A 22 -1.74 19.43 -8.16
C HIS A 22 -1.50 18.18 -7.29
N ARG A 23 -0.51 17.34 -7.63
CA ARG A 23 -0.31 16.01 -7.02
C ARG A 23 0.27 16.00 -5.59
N PHE A 24 0.70 17.14 -5.04
CA PHE A 24 1.44 17.17 -3.77
C PHE A 24 0.75 16.42 -2.61
N LYS A 25 -0.58 16.56 -2.46
CA LYS A 25 -1.35 15.88 -1.39
C LYS A 25 -1.50 14.37 -1.62
N GLU A 26 -1.49 13.93 -2.88
CA GLU A 26 -1.53 12.50 -3.24
C GLU A 26 -0.18 11.83 -2.92
N ASP A 27 0.92 12.53 -3.21
CA ASP A 27 2.27 12.02 -3.00
C ASP A 27 2.74 12.14 -1.53
N HIS A 28 2.12 13.03 -0.73
CA HIS A 28 2.51 13.31 0.67
C HIS A 28 1.30 13.40 1.65
N PRO A 29 0.45 12.35 1.76
CA PRO A 29 -0.78 12.42 2.54
C PRO A 29 -0.56 12.61 4.05
N LYS A 30 0.44 11.95 4.67
CA LYS A 30 0.73 12.10 6.11
C LYS A 30 1.35 13.46 6.40
N LEU A 31 2.28 13.92 5.58
CA LEU A 31 2.86 15.25 5.72
C LEU A 31 1.79 16.35 5.60
N CYS A 32 0.91 16.24 4.61
CA CYS A 32 -0.20 17.19 4.45
C CYS A 32 -1.14 17.18 5.66
N SER A 33 -1.42 16.01 6.22
CA SER A 33 -2.30 15.85 7.38
C SER A 33 -1.72 16.52 8.63
N VAL A 34 -0.46 16.21 8.98
CA VAL A 34 0.14 16.73 10.23
C VAL A 34 0.35 18.24 10.18
N VAL A 35 0.82 18.80 9.05
CA VAL A 35 1.07 20.25 8.91
C VAL A 35 -0.24 21.06 8.92
N LYS A 36 -1.36 20.46 8.50
CA LYS A 36 -2.69 21.10 8.54
C LYS A 36 -3.40 20.95 9.89
N GLY A 37 -2.80 20.27 10.86
CA GLY A 37 -3.45 19.94 12.14
C GLY A 37 -4.56 18.89 12.00
N GLU A 38 -4.60 18.15 10.88
CA GLU A 38 -5.54 17.04 10.65
C GLU A 38 -5.08 15.75 11.39
N SER A 39 -3.83 15.69 11.85
CA SER A 39 -3.28 14.63 12.71
C SER A 39 -2.31 15.16 13.76
N ASP A 40 -2.15 14.37 14.82
CA ASP A 40 -1.39 14.70 16.02
C ASP A 40 0.12 14.45 15.83
N PRO A 41 0.99 15.48 15.93
CA PRO A 41 2.43 15.33 15.71
C PRO A 41 3.16 14.59 16.84
N PHE A 42 2.57 14.43 18.03
CA PHE A 42 3.15 13.68 19.15
C PHE A 42 2.83 12.18 19.05
N LYS A 43 1.70 11.81 18.43
CA LYS A 43 1.29 10.41 18.15
C LYS A 43 1.90 9.85 16.87
N ARG A 44 3.23 9.91 16.78
CA ARG A 44 4.04 9.44 15.65
C ARG A 44 5.12 8.46 16.10
N GLY A 45 5.75 7.75 15.17
CA GLY A 45 6.89 6.87 15.47
C GLY A 45 8.04 7.64 16.12
N PHE A 46 8.93 6.98 16.85
CA PHE A 46 9.99 7.67 17.61
C PHE A 46 10.93 8.48 16.70
N ALA A 47 11.84 7.81 16.00
CA ALA A 47 12.84 8.45 15.19
C ALA A 47 13.01 7.75 13.83
N SER A 48 13.28 8.53 12.81
CA SER A 48 13.59 8.08 11.45
C SER A 48 15.07 8.30 11.12
N PHE A 49 15.61 7.44 10.27
CA PHE A 49 16.99 7.52 9.78
C PHE A 49 17.05 7.17 8.28
N VAL A 50 17.57 8.08 7.46
CA VAL A 50 17.67 7.86 6.00
C VAL A 50 19.07 8.22 5.52
N ALA A 51 19.93 7.20 5.38
CA ALA A 51 21.29 7.34 4.86
C ALA A 51 21.63 6.24 3.85
N GLY A 52 22.27 6.62 2.74
CA GLY A 52 22.80 5.69 1.72
C GLY A 52 24.30 5.40 1.85
N ASN A 53 25.10 6.37 2.31
CA ASN A 53 26.55 6.21 2.45
C ASN A 53 26.93 5.55 3.79
N ALA A 54 27.54 4.38 3.76
CA ALA A 54 28.00 3.68 4.96
C ALA A 54 29.21 4.35 5.64
N ASN A 55 30.03 5.10 4.89
CA ASN A 55 31.24 5.76 5.41
C ASN A 55 30.91 7.07 6.15
N ALA A 56 30.36 6.92 7.36
CA ALA A 56 30.04 8.00 8.30
C ALA A 56 30.06 7.48 9.75
N PRO A 57 31.23 7.23 10.36
CA PRO A 57 31.34 6.51 11.64
C PRO A 57 30.52 7.13 12.78
N MET A 58 30.60 8.45 12.97
CA MET A 58 29.88 9.17 14.03
C MET A 58 28.36 9.02 13.92
N ARG A 59 27.83 9.09 12.69
CA ARG A 59 26.40 8.90 12.41
C ARG A 59 25.93 7.48 12.70
N ASN A 60 26.73 6.50 12.27
CA ASN A 60 26.39 5.09 12.47
C ASN A 60 26.40 4.75 13.97
N ALA A 61 27.41 5.21 14.70
CA ALA A 61 27.53 5.02 16.15
C ALA A 61 26.40 5.72 16.93
N PHE A 62 26.03 6.96 16.57
CA PHE A 62 24.90 7.64 17.21
C PHE A 62 23.57 6.93 16.91
N CYS A 63 23.37 6.46 15.68
CA CYS A 63 22.18 5.68 15.32
C CYS A 63 22.08 4.38 16.14
N GLU A 64 23.19 3.69 16.38
CA GLU A 64 23.24 2.49 17.23
C GLU A 64 22.94 2.82 18.70
N ALA A 65 23.58 3.87 19.24
CA ALA A 65 23.37 4.31 20.61
C ALA A 65 21.91 4.73 20.88
N LEU A 66 21.33 5.56 20.00
CA LEU A 66 19.94 5.98 20.09
C LEU A 66 18.97 4.78 19.96
N ASN A 67 19.22 3.88 19.00
CA ASN A 67 18.39 2.67 18.80
C ASN A 67 18.46 1.67 19.96
N SER A 68 19.52 1.71 20.78
CA SER A 68 19.61 0.88 22.00
C SER A 68 18.66 1.33 23.11
N VAL A 69 18.16 2.57 23.04
CA VAL A 69 17.25 3.19 24.00
C VAL A 69 15.80 3.14 23.53
N GLU A 70 15.54 3.47 22.27
CA GLU A 70 14.20 3.45 21.65
C GLU A 70 14.36 3.21 20.13
N PRO A 71 13.58 2.32 19.48
CA PRO A 71 13.85 1.90 18.10
C PRO A 71 13.84 3.03 17.07
N VAL A 72 14.92 3.13 16.29
CA VAL A 72 15.10 4.09 15.18
C VAL A 72 14.78 3.39 13.87
N THR A 73 13.82 3.90 13.11
CA THR A 73 13.44 3.27 11.82
C THR A 73 14.36 3.71 10.70
N GLY A 74 15.14 2.77 10.16
CA GLY A 74 16.03 2.98 9.03
C GLY A 74 15.33 2.79 7.68
N GLY A 75 15.17 3.87 6.92
CA GLY A 75 14.61 3.88 5.57
C GLY A 75 15.66 4.00 4.45
N GLY A 76 16.93 4.20 4.77
CA GLY A 76 18.04 4.18 3.80
C GLY A 76 18.73 2.82 3.70
N ALA A 77 19.76 2.71 2.85
CA ALA A 77 20.55 1.48 2.73
C ALA A 77 21.37 1.16 4.00
N VAL A 78 21.73 2.19 4.77
CA VAL A 78 22.48 2.06 6.03
C VAL A 78 21.50 1.90 7.19
N LYS A 79 21.73 0.87 8.05
CA LYS A 79 20.86 0.53 9.19
C LYS A 79 19.38 0.35 8.82
N ASN A 80 19.09 -0.18 7.64
CA ASN A 80 17.71 -0.40 7.19
C ASN A 80 16.93 -1.31 8.15
N THR A 81 15.69 -0.92 8.48
CA THR A 81 14.78 -1.72 9.31
C THR A 81 13.44 -2.01 8.62
N LEU A 82 13.20 -1.46 7.43
CA LEU A 82 11.96 -1.63 6.66
C LEU A 82 11.99 -2.83 5.69
N GLY A 83 13.19 -3.32 5.37
CA GLY A 83 13.41 -4.32 4.32
C GLY A 83 13.51 -3.73 2.90
N TYR A 84 13.31 -2.41 2.75
CA TYR A 84 13.41 -1.68 1.48
C TYR A 84 13.88 -0.23 1.69
N ASN A 85 14.40 0.40 0.64
CA ASN A 85 14.79 1.82 0.66
C ASN A 85 13.58 2.71 0.35
N VAL A 86 13.36 3.75 1.16
CA VAL A 86 12.25 4.70 0.94
C VAL A 86 12.50 5.58 -0.27
N THR A 87 11.48 5.75 -1.12
CA THR A 87 11.54 6.58 -2.33
C THR A 87 11.10 8.02 -2.04
N ASN A 88 9.97 8.20 -1.34
CA ASN A 88 9.55 9.51 -0.84
C ASN A 88 10.08 9.73 0.59
N LYS A 89 11.22 10.43 0.69
CA LYS A 89 11.86 10.75 1.97
C LYS A 89 10.97 11.63 2.86
N SER A 90 10.37 12.70 2.34
CA SER A 90 9.64 13.66 3.18
C SER A 90 8.33 13.08 3.74
N GLU A 91 7.61 12.29 2.94
CA GLU A 91 6.44 11.55 3.42
C GLU A 91 6.82 10.49 4.47
N PHE A 92 7.96 9.81 4.31
CA PHE A 92 8.48 8.88 5.34
C PHE A 92 8.82 9.61 6.64
N LEU A 93 9.64 10.67 6.58
CA LEU A 93 10.05 11.45 7.75
C LEU A 93 8.85 12.04 8.52
N SER A 94 7.79 12.43 7.82
CA SER A 94 6.58 13.02 8.42
C SER A 94 5.83 12.09 9.39
N GLN A 95 6.12 10.79 9.36
CA GLN A 95 5.50 9.78 10.21
C GLN A 95 6.23 9.58 11.56
N TYR A 96 7.29 10.37 11.82
CA TYR A 96 8.13 10.26 13.01
C TYR A 96 8.27 11.59 13.77
N LYS A 97 8.46 11.51 15.08
CA LYS A 97 8.69 12.66 15.97
C LYS A 97 10.04 13.32 15.71
N PHE A 98 11.07 12.51 15.45
CA PHE A 98 12.43 12.95 15.15
C PHE A 98 12.97 12.39 13.83
N ASN A 99 13.94 13.10 13.25
CA ASN A 99 14.77 12.62 12.13
C ASN A 99 16.25 12.76 12.47
N LEU A 100 17.01 11.67 12.36
CA LEU A 100 18.45 11.65 12.56
C LEU A 100 19.18 12.17 11.31
N CYS A 101 19.44 13.48 11.29
CA CYS A 101 19.90 14.24 10.12
C CYS A 101 21.41 14.52 10.10
N PHE A 102 22.21 13.58 10.60
CA PHE A 102 23.67 13.68 10.65
C PHE A 102 24.32 13.76 9.26
N GLU A 103 25.29 14.66 9.12
CA GLU A 103 26.22 14.69 8.01
C GLU A 103 27.14 13.45 7.99
N ASN A 104 27.82 13.21 6.86
CA ASN A 104 28.82 12.14 6.75
C ASN A 104 30.17 12.49 7.41
N ALA A 105 30.46 13.77 7.59
CA ALA A 105 31.69 14.28 8.19
C ALA A 105 31.43 15.59 8.97
N GLN A 106 32.36 15.97 9.83
CA GLN A 106 32.32 17.25 10.55
C GLN A 106 32.99 18.35 9.72
N GLY A 107 32.40 19.56 9.70
CA GLY A 107 33.02 20.73 9.09
C GLY A 107 32.28 22.02 9.45
N TYR A 108 33.01 23.07 9.84
CA TYR A 108 32.39 24.37 10.13
C TYR A 108 31.70 24.93 8.88
N GLY A 109 30.42 25.27 9.00
CA GLY A 109 29.56 25.67 7.87
C GLY A 109 29.11 24.51 6.97
N TYR A 110 29.46 23.24 7.27
CA TYR A 110 29.00 22.09 6.50
C TYR A 110 27.58 21.66 6.93
N VAL A 111 26.59 22.41 6.46
CA VAL A 111 25.15 22.13 6.66
C VAL A 111 24.51 21.89 5.29
N THR A 112 23.84 20.76 5.13
CA THR A 112 23.30 20.31 3.83
C THR A 112 21.78 20.19 3.84
N GLU A 113 21.19 19.58 2.80
CA GLU A 113 19.76 19.34 2.67
C GLU A 113 19.13 18.59 3.85
N LYS A 114 19.91 17.83 4.62
CA LYS A 114 19.40 16.87 5.64
C LYS A 114 18.58 17.54 6.74
N ILE A 115 18.95 18.76 7.15
CA ILE A 115 18.20 19.52 8.16
C ILE A 115 16.95 20.18 7.55
N ILE A 116 17.02 20.61 6.29
CA ILE A 116 15.88 21.16 5.54
C ILE A 116 14.82 20.08 5.31
N ASP A 117 15.22 18.85 4.96
CA ASP A 117 14.32 17.70 4.82
C ASP A 117 13.56 17.43 6.13
N ALA A 118 14.20 17.57 7.29
CA ALA A 118 13.56 17.39 8.59
C ALA A 118 12.49 18.46 8.85
N TYR A 119 12.85 19.75 8.73
CA TYR A 119 11.91 20.86 8.90
C TYR A 119 10.74 20.79 7.92
N PHE A 120 11.01 20.53 6.64
CA PHE A 120 10.00 20.38 5.60
C PHE A 120 9.06 19.19 5.85
N SER A 121 9.53 18.17 6.56
CA SER A 121 8.72 16.99 6.91
C SER A 121 8.00 17.14 8.25
N HIS A 122 8.05 18.33 8.87
CA HIS A 122 7.45 18.63 10.17
C HIS A 122 7.88 17.62 11.26
N THR A 123 9.18 17.35 11.35
CA THR A 123 9.79 16.45 12.33
C THR A 123 11.03 17.10 12.92
N ILE A 124 11.33 16.86 14.20
CA ILE A 124 12.44 17.53 14.88
C ILE A 124 13.77 17.00 14.34
N PRO A 125 14.68 17.86 13.84
CA PRO A 125 16.00 17.42 13.43
C PRO A 125 16.86 17.06 14.65
N ILE A 126 17.47 15.89 14.65
CA ILE A 126 18.61 15.55 15.52
C ILE A 126 19.86 15.70 14.66
N TYR A 127 20.58 16.81 14.84
CA TYR A 127 21.61 17.25 13.92
C TYR A 127 23.03 17.13 14.50
N TRP A 128 23.95 16.70 13.65
CA TRP A 128 25.39 16.76 13.85
C TRP A 128 26.09 16.88 12.49
N GLY A 129 27.19 17.61 12.44
CA GLY A 129 27.91 17.92 11.20
C GLY A 129 28.71 19.21 11.34
N SER A 130 28.05 20.36 11.18
CA SER A 130 28.64 21.67 11.46
C SER A 130 28.58 22.03 12.95
N PRO A 131 29.72 22.26 13.63
CA PRO A 131 29.72 22.78 15.00
C PRO A 131 29.21 24.23 15.11
N SER A 132 29.06 24.94 13.98
CA SER A 132 28.53 26.31 13.91
C SER A 132 27.09 26.39 13.40
N VAL A 133 26.37 25.26 13.30
CA VAL A 133 24.99 25.20 12.75
C VAL A 133 24.00 26.17 13.41
N ALA A 134 24.21 26.52 14.69
CA ALA A 134 23.39 27.51 15.40
C ALA A 134 23.49 28.94 14.84
N GLN A 135 24.43 29.21 13.93
CA GLN A 135 24.49 30.45 13.15
C GLN A 135 23.44 30.44 12.02
N ASP A 136 23.31 29.30 11.34
CA ASP A 136 22.41 29.08 10.21
C ASP A 136 20.95 28.88 10.64
N PHE A 137 20.73 28.14 11.72
CA PHE A 137 19.40 27.77 12.24
C PHE A 137 19.24 28.10 13.73
N ASN A 138 17.99 28.34 14.15
CA ASN A 138 17.63 28.60 15.54
C ASN A 138 17.89 27.36 16.41
N PRO A 139 18.81 27.40 17.40
CA PRO A 139 19.16 26.25 18.24
C PRO A 139 18.02 25.72 19.11
N LYS A 140 16.88 26.42 19.18
CA LYS A 140 15.66 25.94 19.86
C LYS A 140 14.74 25.08 19.01
N SER A 141 14.94 25.06 17.68
CA SER A 141 14.06 24.34 16.73
C SER A 141 14.57 22.93 16.37
N PHE A 142 15.73 22.53 16.91
CA PHE A 142 16.35 21.23 16.65
C PHE A 142 17.23 20.78 17.81
N VAL A 143 17.55 19.48 17.87
CA VAL A 143 18.55 18.95 18.80
C VAL A 143 19.93 19.08 18.16
N ASN A 144 20.72 20.05 18.62
CA ASN A 144 22.12 20.20 18.23
C ASN A 144 23.02 19.28 19.08
N VAL A 145 23.50 18.18 18.51
CA VAL A 145 24.33 17.21 19.25
C VAL A 145 25.68 17.80 19.70
N HIS A 146 26.15 18.87 19.07
CA HIS A 146 27.39 19.58 19.47
C HIS A 146 27.25 20.39 20.78
N ASP A 147 26.04 20.65 21.27
CA ASP A 147 25.82 21.35 22.54
C ASP A 147 26.02 20.42 23.77
N PHE A 148 26.19 19.12 23.52
CA PHE A 148 26.38 18.09 24.53
C PHE A 148 27.83 17.63 24.57
N LYS A 149 28.30 17.26 25.77
CA LYS A 149 29.66 16.76 26.00
C LYS A 149 29.92 15.41 25.32
N ASP A 150 28.88 14.59 25.23
CA ASP A 150 28.90 13.20 24.77
C ASP A 150 27.52 12.81 24.21
N PHE A 151 27.44 11.63 23.59
CA PHE A 151 26.19 11.13 23.01
C PHE A 151 25.12 10.83 24.07
N ASP A 152 25.51 10.42 25.28
CA ASP A 152 24.57 10.08 26.35
C ASP A 152 23.78 11.33 26.78
N GLY A 153 24.44 12.48 26.96
CA GLY A 153 23.76 13.74 27.26
C GLY A 153 22.78 14.18 26.15
N ALA A 154 23.13 13.97 24.89
CA ALA A 154 22.24 14.27 23.76
C ALA A 154 21.03 13.30 23.71
N ILE A 155 21.26 12.00 23.97
CA ILE A 155 20.22 10.98 24.03
C ILE A 155 19.26 11.25 25.19
N ASP A 156 19.75 11.61 26.38
CA ASP A 156 18.90 11.96 27.52
C ASP A 156 18.01 13.18 27.22
N TYR A 157 18.50 14.18 26.49
CA TYR A 157 17.69 15.30 26.03
C TYR A 157 16.63 14.88 25.01
N ILE A 158 16.96 13.98 24.05
CA ILE A 158 15.98 13.41 23.11
C ILE A 158 14.89 12.61 23.86
N ARG A 159 15.26 11.84 24.89
CA ARG A 159 14.30 11.11 25.75
C ARG A 159 13.40 12.05 26.54
N TYR A 160 13.95 13.15 27.06
CA TYR A 160 13.18 14.21 27.71
C TYR A 160 12.12 14.75 26.75
N LEU A 161 12.52 15.22 25.56
CA LEU A 161 11.57 15.69 24.53
C LEU A 161 10.55 14.61 24.14
N HIS A 162 10.98 13.36 23.96
CA HIS A 162 10.06 12.27 23.59
C HIS A 162 8.96 12.04 24.62
N THR A 163 9.25 12.23 25.91
CA THR A 163 8.34 11.98 27.04
C THR A 163 7.61 13.22 27.54
N HIS A 164 8.03 14.42 27.16
CA HIS A 164 7.45 15.70 27.61
C HIS A 164 6.83 16.44 26.41
N GLU A 165 5.53 16.21 26.19
CA GLU A 165 4.78 16.71 25.02
C GLU A 165 4.96 18.22 24.78
N ASN A 166 4.77 19.05 25.82
CA ASN A 166 4.94 20.50 25.68
C ASN A 166 6.35 20.89 25.20
N ALA A 167 7.42 20.31 25.77
CA ALA A 167 8.78 20.64 25.39
C ALA A 167 9.12 20.19 23.95
N TYR A 168 8.55 19.07 23.50
CA TYR A 168 8.62 18.64 22.11
C TYR A 168 7.85 19.58 21.17
N LEU A 169 6.63 19.98 21.53
CA LEU A 169 5.82 20.89 20.71
C LEU A 169 6.44 22.29 20.64
N ASP A 170 7.01 22.79 21.73
CA ASP A 170 7.77 24.04 21.77
C ASP A 170 8.90 24.01 20.72
N MET A 171 9.73 22.96 20.71
CA MET A 171 10.80 22.81 19.72
C MET A 171 10.27 22.60 18.28
N LEU A 172 9.19 21.86 18.10
CA LEU A 172 8.60 21.60 16.78
C LEU A 172 7.98 22.84 16.14
N TYR A 173 7.50 23.80 16.94
CA TYR A 173 6.88 25.04 16.47
C TYR A 173 7.78 26.28 16.57
N GLU A 174 8.99 26.16 17.13
CA GLU A 174 10.02 27.19 17.05
C GLU A 174 10.41 27.48 15.58
N ASN A 175 10.73 28.73 15.28
CA ASN A 175 11.08 29.14 13.92
C ASN A 175 12.44 28.54 13.54
N PRO A 176 12.60 27.81 12.41
CA PRO A 176 13.89 27.26 11.99
C PRO A 176 15.00 28.30 11.83
N LEU A 177 14.66 29.56 11.50
CA LEU A 177 15.62 30.64 11.30
C LEU A 177 15.80 31.49 12.55
N ASN A 178 17.04 31.92 12.77
CA ASN A 178 17.37 32.93 13.78
C ASN A 178 16.63 34.24 13.50
N VAL A 179 16.16 34.88 14.58
CA VAL A 179 15.40 36.14 14.54
C VAL A 179 16.30 37.29 15.02
N ILE A 180 16.59 38.24 14.12
CA ILE A 180 17.34 39.47 14.42
C ILE A 180 16.39 40.65 14.19
N ASP A 181 16.32 41.57 15.15
CA ASP A 181 15.43 42.75 15.13
C ASP A 181 13.96 42.41 14.79
N GLY A 182 13.47 41.30 15.31
CA GLY A 182 12.10 40.82 15.10
C GLY A 182 11.85 40.17 13.72
N LYS A 183 12.89 39.99 12.90
CA LYS A 183 12.80 39.39 11.57
C LYS A 183 13.62 38.10 11.48
N ALA A 184 12.99 37.03 10.99
CA ALA A 184 13.69 35.80 10.63
C ALA A 184 14.66 36.06 9.46
N CYS A 185 15.92 35.61 9.61
CA CYS A 185 16.99 35.88 8.66
C CYS A 185 17.83 34.62 8.39
N PHE A 186 18.40 34.53 7.18
CA PHE A 186 19.45 33.56 6.88
C PHE A 186 20.80 34.10 7.34
N TYR A 187 21.69 33.22 7.77
CA TYR A 187 23.04 33.59 8.16
C TYR A 187 23.77 34.38 7.06
N GLN A 188 24.46 35.45 7.48
CA GLN A 188 25.14 36.42 6.60
C GLN A 188 24.28 37.00 5.46
N ASP A 189 22.95 37.14 5.65
CA ASP A 189 22.03 37.68 4.64
C ASP A 189 22.06 36.92 3.29
N LEU A 190 22.23 35.59 3.34
CA LEU A 190 22.18 34.74 2.15
C LEU A 190 20.89 34.98 1.37
N SER A 191 21.04 35.46 0.13
CA SER A 191 19.95 35.92 -0.70
C SER A 191 20.36 35.95 -2.17
N PHE A 192 19.38 35.93 -3.07
CA PHE A 192 19.64 36.04 -4.51
C PHE A 192 20.37 37.35 -4.86
N LYS A 193 20.09 38.44 -4.13
CA LYS A 193 20.81 39.71 -4.32
C LYS A 193 22.29 39.55 -3.96
N LYS A 194 22.63 38.97 -2.80
CA LYS A 194 24.03 38.75 -2.38
C LYS A 194 24.81 37.89 -3.38
N ILE A 195 24.17 36.86 -3.94
CA ILE A 195 24.78 36.00 -4.97
C ILE A 195 25.00 36.77 -6.29
N LEU A 196 24.02 37.56 -6.74
CA LEU A 196 24.15 38.38 -7.94
C LEU A 196 25.20 39.49 -7.78
N ASP A 197 25.27 40.15 -6.62
CA ASP A 197 26.29 41.15 -6.32
C ASP A 197 27.70 40.52 -6.37
N PHE A 198 27.87 39.29 -5.83
CA PHE A 198 29.13 38.55 -5.90
C PHE A 198 29.57 38.22 -7.34
N PHE A 199 28.67 37.67 -8.16
CA PHE A 199 28.98 37.39 -9.58
C PHE A 199 29.25 38.68 -10.36
N LYS A 200 28.52 39.76 -10.07
CA LYS A 200 28.78 41.08 -10.66
C LYS A 200 30.21 41.55 -10.34
N THR A 201 30.64 41.44 -9.07
CA THR A 201 32.02 41.79 -8.67
C THR A 201 33.08 40.94 -9.38
N ILE A 202 32.81 39.66 -9.67
CA ILE A 202 33.73 38.83 -10.46
C ILE A 202 33.81 39.32 -11.92
N LEU A 203 32.65 39.58 -12.54
CA LEU A 203 32.58 39.99 -13.95
C LEU A 203 33.12 41.41 -14.22
N GLU A 204 33.17 42.26 -13.20
CA GLU A 204 33.69 43.63 -13.26
C GLU A 204 35.16 43.76 -12.79
N ASN A 205 35.86 42.65 -12.51
CA ASN A 205 37.20 42.67 -11.93
C ASN A 205 38.22 41.87 -12.76
N ASP A 206 39.05 42.60 -13.50
CA ASP A 206 40.11 42.05 -14.36
C ASP A 206 41.35 41.53 -13.59
N THR A 207 41.33 41.52 -12.26
CA THR A 207 42.47 41.05 -11.44
C THR A 207 42.65 39.54 -11.55
N ILE A 208 43.80 39.11 -12.06
CA ILE A 208 44.20 37.70 -12.08
C ILE A 208 44.72 37.29 -10.69
N TYR A 209 43.91 36.55 -9.94
CA TYR A 209 44.25 36.05 -8.60
C TYR A 209 45.01 34.71 -8.59
N HIS A 210 45.02 33.97 -9.69
CA HIS A 210 45.80 32.73 -9.81
C HIS A 210 47.25 33.02 -10.20
N ASN A 211 48.17 32.10 -9.88
CA ASN A 211 49.60 32.28 -10.17
C ASN A 211 49.84 32.58 -11.65
N ASN A 212 50.41 33.76 -11.95
CA ASN A 212 50.87 34.14 -13.28
C ASN A 212 52.38 33.90 -13.39
N PRO A 213 52.86 32.96 -14.24
CA PRO A 213 54.22 32.44 -14.17
C PRO A 213 55.34 33.31 -14.82
N PHE A 214 55.09 34.56 -15.21
CA PHE A 214 56.00 35.34 -16.08
C PHE A 214 56.39 36.74 -15.58
N VAL A 215 57.11 36.87 -14.44
CA VAL A 215 57.74 38.15 -14.04
C VAL A 215 59.13 37.93 -13.41
N PHE A 216 60.17 38.56 -13.97
CA PHE A 216 61.52 38.64 -13.39
C PHE A 216 62.10 40.06 -13.55
N ASP A 217 62.56 40.65 -12.45
CA ASP A 217 63.21 41.98 -12.40
C ASP A 217 64.74 41.88 -12.52
N ARG A 218 65.39 42.86 -13.16
CA ARG A 218 66.83 43.16 -12.92
C ARG A 218 67.30 44.54 -13.39
N ASP A 219 68.26 45.08 -12.64
CA ASP A 219 68.75 46.46 -12.64
C ASP A 219 70.13 46.62 -13.32
N LEU A 220 70.52 47.82 -13.78
CA LEU A 220 71.65 48.02 -14.72
C LEU A 220 72.54 49.27 -14.48
N HIS A 221 73.85 49.07 -14.23
CA HIS A 221 74.99 50.02 -14.27
C HIS A 221 76.27 49.19 -14.56
N GLU A 222 77.39 49.65 -15.15
CA GLU A 222 77.78 50.93 -15.79
C GLU A 222 78.84 50.64 -16.91
N PRO A 223 79.19 51.58 -17.82
CA PRO A 223 79.94 51.28 -19.06
C PRO A 223 81.41 51.78 -19.10
N LEU A 224 82.32 51.09 -19.83
CA LEU A 224 83.49 51.67 -20.57
C LEU A 224 84.37 50.61 -21.32
N VAL A 225 83.80 49.72 -22.14
CA VAL A 225 84.56 48.71 -22.94
C VAL A 225 84.11 48.69 -24.43
N SER A 226 83.89 49.87 -25.02
CA SER A 226 82.76 50.08 -25.94
C SER A 226 82.99 49.90 -27.47
N ILE A 227 83.90 49.05 -27.96
CA ILE A 227 83.98 48.76 -29.42
C ILE A 227 84.06 47.27 -29.73
N ASP A 228 84.99 46.52 -29.12
CA ASP A 228 85.00 45.07 -29.30
C ASP A 228 83.80 44.42 -28.60
N ASN A 229 83.32 45.00 -27.49
CA ASN A 229 82.00 44.64 -26.94
C ASN A 229 80.89 44.93 -27.95
N LEU A 230 80.82 46.10 -28.60
CA LEU A 230 79.75 46.36 -29.58
C LEU A 230 79.73 45.35 -30.75
N ARG A 231 80.88 44.76 -31.10
CA ARG A 231 80.95 43.66 -32.08
C ARG A 231 80.49 42.33 -31.50
N ALA A 232 80.89 42.01 -30.27
CA ALA A 232 80.41 40.83 -29.55
C ALA A 232 78.89 40.91 -29.29
N ASP A 233 78.39 42.08 -28.91
CA ASP A 233 76.98 42.42 -28.69
C ASP A 233 76.19 42.33 -30.00
N LEU A 234 76.76 42.74 -31.14
CA LEU A 234 76.11 42.57 -32.45
C LEU A 234 76.00 41.10 -32.87
N LEU A 235 77.03 40.29 -32.58
CA LEU A 235 77.00 38.85 -32.80
C LEU A 235 75.99 38.16 -31.87
N LEU A 236 76.03 38.47 -30.57
CA LEU A 236 75.06 38.02 -29.57
C LEU A 236 73.63 38.44 -29.93
N LEU A 237 73.41 39.68 -30.41
CA LEU A 237 72.10 40.15 -30.85
C LEU A 237 71.59 39.37 -32.06
N LYS A 238 72.48 38.99 -32.97
CA LYS A 238 72.12 38.15 -34.12
C LYS A 238 71.81 36.72 -33.68
N ASP A 239 72.64 36.12 -32.84
CA ASP A 239 72.42 34.76 -32.32
C ASP A 239 71.12 34.72 -31.48
N ASN A 240 70.84 35.75 -30.69
CA ASN A 240 69.58 35.94 -29.97
C ASN A 240 68.38 36.14 -30.92
N TYR A 241 68.55 36.81 -32.06
CA TYR A 241 67.49 36.98 -33.06
C TYR A 241 67.19 35.66 -33.78
N ASP A 242 68.22 34.92 -34.18
CA ASP A 242 68.08 33.61 -34.83
C ASP A 242 67.48 32.57 -33.83
N GLY A 243 67.84 32.67 -32.55
CA GLY A 243 67.21 31.93 -31.44
C GLY A 243 65.73 32.29 -31.25
N LEU A 244 65.41 33.58 -31.10
CA LEU A 244 64.03 34.07 -30.95
C LEU A 244 63.15 33.69 -32.14
N LYS A 245 63.70 33.68 -33.36
CA LYS A 245 63.01 33.20 -34.56
C LYS A 245 62.73 31.70 -34.48
N THR A 246 63.68 30.91 -34.01
CA THR A 246 63.49 29.46 -33.79
C THR A 246 62.41 29.20 -32.74
N ASP A 247 62.42 29.95 -31.62
CA ASP A 247 61.40 29.86 -30.58
C ASP A 247 60.01 30.27 -31.10
N TYR A 248 59.93 31.31 -31.95
CA TYR A 248 58.68 31.72 -32.60
C TYR A 248 58.13 30.65 -33.56
N ASP A 249 59.00 30.08 -34.41
CA ASP A 249 58.62 29.00 -35.34
C ASP A 249 58.15 27.74 -34.58
N GLY A 250 58.77 27.46 -33.41
CA GLY A 250 58.34 26.43 -32.46
C GLY A 250 56.98 26.73 -31.84
N LEU A 251 56.80 27.89 -31.21
CA LEU A 251 55.54 28.32 -30.58
C LEU A 251 54.37 28.33 -31.57
N LYS A 252 54.62 28.72 -32.83
CA LYS A 252 53.61 28.63 -33.88
C LYS A 252 53.20 27.18 -34.17
N THR A 253 54.16 26.25 -34.17
CA THR A 253 53.90 24.82 -34.37
C THR A 253 53.08 24.25 -33.21
N ASP A 254 53.42 24.62 -31.97
CA ASP A 254 52.66 24.23 -30.77
C ASP A 254 51.23 24.79 -30.78
N TYR A 255 51.05 26.04 -31.23
CA TYR A 255 49.72 26.65 -31.39
C TYR A 255 48.87 25.94 -32.44
N ASP A 256 49.43 25.60 -33.60
CA ASP A 256 48.73 24.87 -34.66
C ASP A 256 48.34 23.45 -34.19
N GLY A 257 49.20 22.82 -33.38
CA GLY A 257 48.91 21.55 -32.69
C GLY A 257 47.76 21.66 -31.69
N LEU A 258 47.85 22.61 -30.75
CA LEU A 258 46.81 22.85 -29.73
C LEU A 258 45.45 23.18 -30.36
N LYS A 259 45.44 23.89 -31.50
CA LYS A 259 44.21 24.14 -32.26
C LYS A 259 43.61 22.85 -32.81
N THR A 260 44.45 21.94 -33.32
CA THR A 260 44.00 20.62 -33.81
C THR A 260 43.42 19.78 -32.68
N ASP A 261 44.07 19.76 -31.52
CA ASP A 261 43.57 19.06 -30.33
C ASP A 261 42.22 19.64 -29.84
N TYR A 262 42.07 20.96 -29.87
CA TYR A 262 40.80 21.63 -29.54
C TYR A 262 39.67 21.25 -30.52
N ASP A 263 39.94 21.27 -31.83
CA ASP A 263 38.94 20.88 -32.85
C ASP A 263 38.55 19.39 -32.72
N GLY A 264 39.51 18.53 -32.33
CA GLY A 264 39.27 17.13 -31.95
C GLY A 264 38.37 16.99 -30.72
N LEU A 265 38.75 17.61 -29.59
CA LEU A 265 37.99 17.57 -28.34
C LEU A 265 36.56 18.11 -28.50
N LYS A 266 36.37 19.13 -29.34
CA LYS A 266 35.02 19.62 -29.68
C LYS A 266 34.19 18.55 -30.41
N THR A 267 34.81 17.81 -31.32
CA THR A 267 34.15 16.73 -32.07
C THR A 267 33.75 15.58 -31.13
N ASP A 268 34.63 15.20 -30.21
CA ASP A 268 34.34 14.18 -29.19
C ASP A 268 33.20 14.62 -28.25
N TYR A 269 33.17 15.90 -27.86
CA TYR A 269 32.08 16.47 -27.06
C TYR A 269 30.73 16.42 -27.79
N ASP A 270 30.69 16.81 -29.07
CA ASP A 270 29.46 16.77 -29.87
C ASP A 270 28.98 15.32 -30.09
N GLY A 271 29.91 14.36 -30.20
CA GLY A 271 29.63 12.92 -30.19
C GLY A 271 29.03 12.44 -28.87
N LEU A 272 29.70 12.69 -27.74
CA LEU A 272 29.23 12.30 -26.40
C LEU A 272 27.86 12.89 -26.05
N LYS A 273 27.58 14.12 -26.50
CA LYS A 273 26.25 14.74 -26.36
C LYS A 273 25.18 13.95 -27.14
N THR A 274 25.52 13.49 -28.35
CA THR A 274 24.60 12.69 -29.18
C THR A 274 24.31 11.33 -28.53
N ASP A 275 25.34 10.66 -28.00
CA ASP A 275 25.20 9.40 -27.27
C ASP A 275 24.34 9.56 -26.00
N TYR A 276 24.52 10.66 -25.27
CA TYR A 276 23.70 10.99 -24.10
C TYR A 276 22.22 11.21 -24.46
N ASP A 277 21.93 11.96 -25.53
CA ASP A 277 20.55 12.19 -25.98
C ASP A 277 19.89 10.88 -26.49
N GLY A 278 20.69 9.97 -27.08
CA GLY A 278 20.28 8.61 -27.43
C GLY A 278 19.94 7.76 -26.20
N LEU A 279 20.87 7.64 -25.24
CA LEU A 279 20.68 6.88 -24.00
C LEU A 279 19.48 7.38 -23.18
N LYS A 280 19.23 8.70 -23.17
CA LYS A 280 18.03 9.27 -22.55
C LYS A 280 16.75 8.79 -23.23
N THR A 281 16.76 8.70 -24.56
CA THR A 281 15.61 8.22 -25.35
C THR A 281 15.33 6.74 -25.07
N ASP A 282 16.38 5.91 -25.02
CA ASP A 282 16.28 4.49 -24.67
C ASP A 282 15.75 4.29 -23.24
N TYR A 283 16.19 5.11 -22.29
CA TYR A 283 15.69 5.09 -20.90
C TYR A 283 14.20 5.45 -20.81
N ASP A 284 13.76 6.51 -21.51
CA ASP A 284 12.34 6.91 -21.54
C ASP A 284 11.46 5.82 -22.21
N GLY A 285 12.01 5.12 -23.22
CA GLY A 285 11.39 3.93 -23.83
C GLY A 285 11.25 2.77 -22.85
N LEU A 286 12.35 2.33 -22.23
CA LEU A 286 12.36 1.23 -21.27
C LEU A 286 11.45 1.49 -20.06
N LYS A 287 11.35 2.74 -19.61
CA LYS A 287 10.38 3.14 -18.57
C LYS A 287 8.93 2.93 -19.03
N THR A 288 8.62 3.25 -20.28
CA THR A 288 7.29 3.07 -20.86
C THR A 288 6.93 1.60 -20.95
N ASP A 289 7.86 0.74 -21.39
CA ASP A 289 7.68 -0.71 -21.45
C ASP A 289 7.47 -1.32 -20.05
N TYR A 290 8.20 -0.82 -19.03
CA TYR A 290 8.03 -1.25 -17.64
C TYR A 290 6.64 -0.89 -17.07
N ASP A 291 6.18 0.34 -17.31
CA ASP A 291 4.85 0.78 -16.86
C ASP A 291 3.73 -0.02 -17.56
N GLY A 292 3.93 -0.39 -18.83
CA GLY A 292 3.06 -1.30 -19.58
C GLY A 292 3.02 -2.71 -18.98
N LEU A 293 4.18 -3.36 -18.81
CA LEU A 293 4.29 -4.70 -18.24
C LEU A 293 3.71 -4.79 -16.82
N LYS A 294 3.85 -3.74 -16.01
CA LYS A 294 3.22 -3.65 -14.69
C LYS A 294 1.69 -3.65 -14.81
N THR A 295 1.14 -2.93 -15.78
CA THR A 295 -0.31 -2.86 -16.02
C THR A 295 -0.86 -4.23 -16.45
N ASP A 296 -0.15 -4.93 -17.34
CA ASP A 296 -0.52 -6.28 -17.77
C ASP A 296 -0.48 -7.29 -16.61
N TYR A 297 0.52 -7.19 -15.71
CA TYR A 297 0.63 -8.02 -14.51
C TYR A 297 -0.54 -7.79 -13.53
N ASP A 298 -0.89 -6.53 -13.27
CA ASP A 298 -2.01 -6.18 -12.38
C ASP A 298 -3.36 -6.66 -12.97
N GLY A 299 -3.50 -6.62 -14.30
CA GLY A 299 -4.63 -7.22 -15.03
C GLY A 299 -4.70 -8.74 -14.88
N LEU A 300 -3.62 -9.45 -15.20
CA LEU A 300 -3.56 -10.92 -15.10
C LEU A 300 -3.80 -11.43 -13.67
N LYS A 301 -3.35 -10.69 -12.65
CA LYS A 301 -3.65 -10.99 -11.24
C LYS A 301 -5.16 -10.87 -10.97
N THR A 302 -5.81 -9.86 -11.50
CA THR A 302 -7.26 -9.64 -11.34
C THR A 302 -8.06 -10.78 -11.99
N ASP A 303 -7.67 -11.19 -13.21
CA ASP A 303 -8.29 -12.32 -13.91
C ASP A 303 -8.12 -13.65 -13.14
N TYR A 304 -6.94 -13.87 -12.55
CA TYR A 304 -6.67 -15.04 -11.70
C TYR A 304 -7.55 -15.08 -10.44
N ASP A 305 -7.66 -13.95 -9.73
CA ASP A 305 -8.51 -13.86 -8.53
C ASP A 305 -10.00 -14.04 -8.87
N GLY A 306 -10.43 -13.57 -10.05
CA GLY A 306 -11.76 -13.82 -10.62
C GLY A 306 -12.00 -15.31 -10.91
N LEU A 307 -11.12 -15.94 -11.69
CA LEU A 307 -11.24 -17.36 -12.04
C LEU A 307 -11.23 -18.28 -10.81
N LYS A 308 -10.47 -17.93 -9.77
CA LYS A 308 -10.49 -18.65 -8.49
C LYS A 308 -11.87 -18.54 -7.82
N THR A 309 -12.49 -17.36 -7.85
CA THR A 309 -13.82 -17.13 -7.27
C THR A 309 -14.88 -17.94 -8.00
N ASP A 310 -14.83 -17.97 -9.34
CA ASP A 310 -15.73 -18.79 -10.16
C ASP A 310 -15.57 -20.29 -9.89
N TYR A 311 -14.33 -20.76 -9.71
CA TYR A 311 -14.04 -22.15 -9.34
C TYR A 311 -14.61 -22.54 -7.97
N ASP A 312 -14.43 -21.70 -6.95
CA ASP A 312 -14.96 -21.93 -5.60
C ASP A 312 -16.51 -21.91 -5.60
N GLY A 313 -17.11 -21.07 -6.44
CA GLY A 313 -18.56 -21.05 -6.70
C GLY A 313 -19.06 -22.35 -7.36
N LEU A 314 -18.46 -22.75 -8.48
CA LEU A 314 -18.83 -23.98 -9.21
C LEU A 314 -18.68 -25.24 -8.34
N LYS A 315 -17.67 -25.28 -7.46
CA LYS A 315 -17.52 -26.36 -6.48
C LYS A 315 -18.69 -26.39 -5.50
N THR A 316 -19.14 -25.23 -5.02
CA THR A 316 -20.28 -25.10 -4.10
C THR A 316 -21.58 -25.58 -4.75
N ASP A 317 -21.82 -25.17 -6.01
CA ASP A 317 -22.98 -25.62 -6.79
C ASP A 317 -22.98 -27.14 -7.02
N TYR A 318 -21.80 -27.73 -7.29
CA TYR A 318 -21.63 -29.18 -7.43
C TYR A 318 -21.95 -29.93 -6.13
N ASP A 319 -21.43 -29.48 -4.99
CA ASP A 319 -21.69 -30.08 -3.68
C ASP A 319 -23.19 -29.96 -3.30
N GLY A 320 -23.85 -28.86 -3.68
CA GLY A 320 -25.29 -28.67 -3.56
C GLY A 320 -26.09 -29.65 -4.42
N LEU A 321 -25.82 -29.71 -5.73
CA LEU A 321 -26.50 -30.61 -6.66
C LEU A 321 -26.36 -32.09 -6.28
N LYS A 322 -25.20 -32.47 -5.73
CA LYS A 322 -24.99 -33.82 -5.17
C LYS A 322 -25.91 -34.09 -3.98
N THR A 323 -26.09 -33.12 -3.10
CA THR A 323 -26.97 -33.22 -1.93
C THR A 323 -28.43 -33.38 -2.35
N ASP A 324 -28.88 -32.58 -3.33
CA ASP A 324 -30.24 -32.68 -3.90
C ASP A 324 -30.49 -34.03 -4.57
N TYR A 325 -29.49 -34.58 -5.28
CA TYR A 325 -29.56 -35.91 -5.88
C TYR A 325 -29.69 -37.03 -4.82
N ASP A 326 -28.87 -36.98 -3.76
CA ASP A 326 -28.93 -37.95 -2.66
C ASP A 326 -30.28 -37.87 -1.90
N GLY A 327 -30.85 -36.66 -1.77
CA GLY A 327 -32.20 -36.42 -1.25
C GLY A 327 -33.29 -37.02 -2.13
N LEU A 328 -33.32 -36.68 -3.43
CA LEU A 328 -34.32 -37.19 -4.39
C LEU A 328 -34.28 -38.73 -4.49
N LYS A 329 -33.09 -39.33 -4.40
CA LYS A 329 -32.95 -40.79 -4.34
C LYS A 329 -33.60 -41.38 -3.08
N THR A 330 -33.46 -40.71 -1.93
CA THR A 330 -34.07 -41.13 -0.67
C THR A 330 -35.60 -41.05 -0.74
N ASP A 331 -36.14 -39.96 -1.30
CA ASP A 331 -37.59 -39.80 -1.51
C ASP A 331 -38.15 -40.86 -2.47
N TYR A 332 -37.41 -41.22 -3.52
CA TYR A 332 -37.78 -42.30 -4.44
C TYR A 332 -37.82 -43.67 -3.75
N ASP A 333 -36.80 -44.00 -2.95
CA ASP A 333 -36.73 -45.25 -2.20
C ASP A 333 -37.87 -45.33 -1.15
N GLY A 334 -38.24 -44.19 -0.54
CA GLY A 334 -39.41 -44.03 0.34
C GLY A 334 -40.74 -44.25 -0.39
N LEU A 335 -41.01 -43.52 -1.47
CA LEU A 335 -42.24 -43.65 -2.26
C LEU A 335 -42.44 -45.07 -2.82
N LYS A 336 -41.34 -45.75 -3.18
CA LYS A 336 -41.38 -47.16 -3.58
C LYS A 336 -41.82 -48.06 -2.42
N THR A 337 -41.38 -47.77 -1.21
CA THR A 337 -41.75 -48.53 0.00
C THR A 337 -43.23 -48.34 0.33
N ASP A 338 -43.73 -47.10 0.27
CA ASP A 338 -45.15 -46.79 0.46
C ASP A 338 -46.04 -47.47 -0.60
N TYR A 339 -45.60 -47.51 -1.86
CA TYR A 339 -46.28 -48.22 -2.94
C TYR A 339 -46.35 -49.74 -2.69
N ASP A 340 -45.23 -50.35 -2.30
CA ASP A 340 -45.17 -51.78 -1.99
C ASP A 340 -46.08 -52.12 -0.78
N GLY A 341 -46.16 -51.23 0.23
CA GLY A 341 -47.08 -51.34 1.37
C GLY A 341 -48.55 -51.22 0.98
N LEU A 342 -48.93 -50.17 0.25
CA LEU A 342 -50.32 -49.95 -0.22
C LEU A 342 -50.82 -51.12 -1.08
N LYS A 343 -49.93 -51.74 -1.86
CA LYS A 343 -50.23 -52.95 -2.62
C LYS A 343 -50.53 -54.15 -1.69
N THR A 344 -49.76 -54.34 -0.62
CA THR A 344 -50.02 -55.37 0.38
C THR A 344 -51.37 -55.15 1.09
N ASP A 345 -51.68 -53.92 1.48
CA ASP A 345 -52.98 -53.58 2.09
C ASP A 345 -54.16 -53.85 1.13
N TYR A 346 -53.99 -53.53 -0.16
CA TYR A 346 -54.99 -53.83 -1.20
C TYR A 346 -55.22 -55.34 -1.37
N ASP A 347 -54.16 -56.14 -1.43
CA ASP A 347 -54.26 -57.60 -1.55
C ASP A 347 -54.87 -58.22 -0.28
N GLY A 348 -54.61 -57.65 0.90
CA GLY A 348 -55.27 -58.00 2.16
C GLY A 348 -56.76 -57.69 2.16
N LEU A 349 -57.15 -56.45 1.86
CA LEU A 349 -58.56 -56.01 1.81
C LEU A 349 -59.38 -56.82 0.79
N LYS A 350 -58.76 -57.21 -0.34
CA LYS A 350 -59.38 -58.10 -1.32
C LYS A 350 -59.62 -59.50 -0.75
N THR A 351 -58.68 -60.04 0.03
CA THR A 351 -58.83 -61.34 0.70
C THR A 351 -59.96 -61.30 1.74
N ASP A 352 -60.02 -60.24 2.55
CA ASP A 352 -61.12 -60.03 3.52
C ASP A 352 -62.48 -59.90 2.83
N TYR A 353 -62.55 -59.21 1.70
CA TYR A 353 -63.76 -59.09 0.88
C TYR A 353 -64.23 -60.45 0.33
N ASP A 354 -63.32 -61.25 -0.22
CA ASP A 354 -63.64 -62.59 -0.74
C ASP A 354 -64.05 -63.55 0.41
N GLY A 355 -63.46 -63.39 1.60
CA GLY A 355 -63.89 -64.08 2.83
C GLY A 355 -65.30 -63.70 3.27
N LEU A 356 -65.57 -62.40 3.46
CA LEU A 356 -66.89 -61.89 3.86
C LEU A 356 -68.00 -62.26 2.86
N LYS A 357 -67.67 -62.30 1.57
CA LYS A 357 -68.58 -62.78 0.51
C LYS A 357 -68.89 -64.28 0.68
N THR A 358 -67.89 -65.09 1.02
CA THR A 358 -68.06 -66.52 1.28
C THR A 358 -68.93 -66.75 2.52
N ASP A 359 -68.70 -66.01 3.61
CA ASP A 359 -69.52 -66.05 4.82
C ASP A 359 -70.97 -65.63 4.55
N TYR A 360 -71.17 -64.59 3.72
CA TYR A 360 -72.50 -64.14 3.30
C TYR A 360 -73.25 -65.21 2.48
N ASP A 361 -72.59 -65.85 1.51
CA ASP A 361 -73.18 -66.92 0.71
C ASP A 361 -73.48 -68.18 1.57
N GLY A 362 -72.63 -68.45 2.58
CA GLY A 362 -72.87 -69.47 3.61
C GLY A 362 -74.09 -69.17 4.47
N LEU A 363 -74.15 -67.98 5.08
CA LEU A 363 -75.27 -67.54 5.92
C LEU A 363 -76.60 -67.51 5.15
N LYS A 364 -76.57 -67.13 3.87
CA LYS A 364 -77.71 -67.20 2.97
C LYS A 364 -78.17 -68.64 2.72
N THR A 365 -77.23 -69.57 2.58
CA THR A 365 -77.53 -71.01 2.43
C THR A 365 -78.16 -71.58 3.70
N ASP A 366 -77.63 -71.23 4.88
CA ASP A 366 -78.18 -71.62 6.18
C ASP A 366 -79.58 -71.03 6.41
N TYR A 367 -79.79 -69.77 6.03
CA TYR A 367 -81.10 -69.12 6.04
C TYR A 367 -82.11 -69.88 5.15
N ASP A 368 -81.74 -70.20 3.90
CA ASP A 368 -82.58 -70.95 2.98
C ASP A 368 -82.89 -72.37 3.49
N HIS A 369 -81.93 -73.02 4.16
CA HIS A 369 -82.12 -74.33 4.78
C HIS A 369 -83.06 -74.25 6.00
N LEU A 370 -82.83 -73.29 6.90
CA LEU A 370 -83.68 -73.03 8.06
C LEU A 370 -85.12 -72.74 7.62
N PHE A 371 -85.29 -71.86 6.63
CA PHE A 371 -86.59 -71.51 6.05
C PHE A 371 -87.32 -72.75 5.50
N LYS A 372 -86.62 -73.60 4.72
CA LYS A 372 -87.16 -74.87 4.21
C LYS A 372 -87.52 -75.87 5.31
N SER A 373 -86.74 -75.94 6.41
CA SER A 373 -87.03 -76.85 7.52
C SER A 373 -88.13 -76.36 8.46
N ALA A 374 -88.29 -75.04 8.61
CA ALA A 374 -89.25 -74.42 9.51
C ALA A 374 -90.66 -74.38 8.88
N LEU A 375 -90.78 -74.20 7.56
CA LEU A 375 -92.08 -74.16 6.86
C LEU A 375 -92.95 -75.40 7.16
N PRO A 376 -92.48 -76.64 6.97
CA PRO A 376 -93.30 -77.83 7.23
C PRO A 376 -93.68 -77.99 8.71
N LEU A 377 -92.84 -77.53 9.64
CA LEU A 377 -93.15 -77.55 11.08
C LEU A 377 -94.22 -76.51 11.43
N LEU A 378 -94.18 -75.33 10.80
CA LEU A 378 -95.21 -74.30 10.96
C LEU A 378 -96.56 -74.76 10.36
N GLU A 379 -96.54 -75.32 9.16
CA GLU A 379 -97.73 -75.91 8.52
C GLU A 379 -98.29 -77.08 9.35
N LEU A 380 -97.43 -77.97 9.87
CA LEU A 380 -97.83 -79.08 10.72
C LEU A 380 -98.42 -78.58 12.04
N SER A 381 -97.84 -77.55 12.65
CA SER A 381 -98.35 -76.89 13.87
C SER A 381 -99.74 -76.29 13.65
N GLN A 382 -99.92 -75.51 12.58
CA GLN A 382 -101.20 -74.92 12.20
C GLN A 382 -102.25 -76.01 11.89
N THR A 383 -101.87 -77.03 11.12
CA THR A 383 -102.74 -78.16 10.75
C THR A 383 -103.12 -79.01 11.96
N THR A 384 -102.19 -79.23 12.90
CA THR A 384 -102.44 -80.00 14.13
C THR A 384 -103.34 -79.23 15.09
N SER A 385 -103.10 -77.93 15.24
CA SER A 385 -103.99 -77.01 15.97
C SER A 385 -105.40 -77.03 15.38
N PHE A 386 -105.53 -76.89 14.05
CA PHE A 386 -106.81 -76.97 13.35
C PHE A 386 -107.52 -78.32 13.57
N LYS A 387 -106.79 -79.44 13.45
CA LYS A 387 -107.33 -80.79 13.72
C LYS A 387 -107.80 -80.95 15.17
N ILE A 388 -107.08 -80.39 16.15
CA ILE A 388 -107.49 -80.39 17.57
C ILE A 388 -108.76 -79.56 17.75
N TYR A 389 -108.80 -78.32 17.26
CA TYR A 389 -110.00 -77.46 17.32
C TYR A 389 -111.20 -78.12 16.64
N HIS A 390 -111.03 -78.71 15.46
CA HIS A 390 -112.09 -79.41 14.75
C HIS A 390 -112.60 -80.66 15.51
N LYS A 391 -111.70 -81.43 16.14
CA LYS A 391 -112.06 -82.61 16.92
C LYS A 391 -112.75 -82.26 18.25
N ILE A 392 -112.36 -81.15 18.88
CA ILE A 392 -113.08 -80.57 20.03
C ILE A 392 -114.47 -80.14 19.57
N TYR A 393 -114.58 -79.38 18.48
CA TYR A 393 -115.84 -78.93 17.90
C TYR A 393 -116.78 -80.11 17.56
N GLN A 394 -116.28 -81.17 16.90
CA GLN A 394 -117.10 -82.36 16.62
C GLN A 394 -117.57 -83.09 17.89
N LYS A 395 -116.80 -83.08 18.99
CA LYS A 395 -117.22 -83.69 20.26
C LYS A 395 -118.20 -82.80 21.04
N THR A 396 -118.06 -81.48 20.98
CA THR A 396 -118.94 -80.55 21.70
C THR A 396 -120.21 -80.23 20.94
N LEU A 397 -120.24 -80.33 19.60
CA LEU A 397 -121.42 -80.03 18.78
C LEU A 397 -122.64 -80.93 19.12
N PRO A 398 -122.53 -82.26 19.31
CA PRO A 398 -123.64 -83.08 19.80
C PRO A 398 -124.13 -82.67 21.19
N LEU A 399 -123.21 -82.34 22.10
CA LEU A 399 -123.54 -81.90 23.46
C LEU A 399 -124.25 -80.53 23.46
N LEU A 400 -123.79 -79.58 22.64
CA LEU A 400 -124.46 -78.30 22.40
C LEU A 400 -125.84 -78.49 21.76
N CYS A 401 -125.99 -79.43 20.81
CA CYS A 401 -127.28 -79.77 20.23
C CYS A 401 -128.23 -80.45 21.24
N MET A 402 -127.72 -81.26 22.17
CA MET A 402 -128.52 -81.80 23.28
C MET A 402 -128.92 -80.70 24.28
N ALA A 403 -127.98 -79.85 24.70
CA ALA A 403 -128.26 -78.71 25.57
C ALA A 403 -129.29 -77.77 24.95
N ARG A 404 -129.20 -77.49 23.64
CA ARG A 404 -130.18 -76.67 22.90
C ARG A 404 -131.55 -77.33 22.74
N LYS A 405 -131.65 -78.66 22.83
CA LYS A 405 -132.93 -79.39 22.95
C LYS A 405 -133.49 -79.36 24.38
N LEU A 406 -132.63 -79.35 25.40
CA LEU A 406 -133.03 -79.22 26.81
C LEU A 406 -133.51 -77.82 27.18
N VAL A 407 -132.91 -76.77 26.60
CA VAL A 407 -133.28 -75.35 26.80
C VAL A 407 -134.54 -74.94 26.00
N LYS A 408 -135.09 -75.82 25.17
CA LYS A 408 -136.32 -75.61 24.38
C LYS A 408 -137.54 -76.37 24.94
N LYS A 409 -137.57 -76.61 26.24
CA LYS A 409 -138.66 -77.33 26.92
C LYS A 409 -139.31 -76.47 28.00
#